data_AF-A0A7Y3HM08-F1
#
_entry.id   AF-A0A7Y3HM08-F1
#
_cell.length_a   1.000
_cell.length_b   1.000
_cell.length_c   1.000
_cell.angle_alpha   90.00
_cell.angle_beta   90.00
_cell.angle_gamma   90.00
#
_symmetry.space_group_name_H-M   'P 1'
#
loop_
_entity.id
_entity.type
_entity.pdbx_description
1 polymer ?
#
loop_
_entity_poly.entity_id
_entity_poly.type
_entity_poly.pdbx_seq_one_letter_code
_entity_poly.pdbx_strand_id
1 'polypeptide(L)'
;QYLIDNDIKDKGEYQITNALENMTANGKKLQAGKVQEWLDCGNKNATVYTNQRVLEIKKRNYKIPSSIKQKHAVIIEPCSIGENVEITHSIIGPHVSVGANTKVDNSVIQNSIIQENSNVSNACISNSMIGNYVTVNRAAEDLSIGDFSVSEE
;
A
#
# COMPACT_ATOMS: atom_id res chain seq x y z
N GLN A 1 10.50 9.75 -31.81
CA GLN A 1 10.37 9.67 -33.27
C GLN A 1 11.60 9.03 -33.89
N TYR A 2 12.80 9.63 -33.84
CA TYR A 2 14.00 9.10 -34.51
C TYR A 2 14.24 7.58 -34.38
N LEU A 3 14.24 7.01 -33.16
CA LEU A 3 14.46 5.57 -32.99
C LEU A 3 13.37 4.70 -33.64
N ILE A 4 12.10 5.13 -33.55
CA ILE A 4 10.95 4.42 -34.11
C ILE A 4 10.98 4.52 -35.64
N ASP A 5 11.23 5.71 -36.18
CA ASP A 5 11.23 5.97 -37.62
C ASP A 5 12.37 5.21 -38.34
N ASN A 6 13.45 4.91 -37.61
CA ASN A 6 14.62 4.21 -38.14
C ASN A 6 14.74 2.76 -37.63
N ASP A 7 13.70 2.22 -36.97
CA ASP A 7 13.66 0.87 -36.39
C ASP A 7 14.90 0.49 -35.54
N ILE A 8 15.43 1.46 -34.79
CA ILE A 8 16.63 1.29 -33.98
C ILE A 8 16.25 0.66 -32.64
N LYS A 9 16.46 -0.66 -32.53
CA LYS A 9 16.20 -1.47 -31.34
C LYS A 9 17.50 -2.00 -30.76
N ASP A 10 17.53 -2.17 -29.45
CA ASP A 10 18.55 -2.96 -28.75
C ASP A 10 17.87 -4.15 -28.08
N LYS A 11 18.40 -5.35 -28.31
CA LYS A 11 17.82 -6.64 -27.91
C LYS A 11 16.34 -6.81 -28.29
N GLY A 12 15.91 -6.20 -29.40
CA GLY A 12 14.53 -6.28 -29.90
C GLY A 12 13.58 -5.23 -29.32
N GLU A 13 14.04 -4.36 -28.42
CA GLU A 13 13.23 -3.35 -27.76
C GLU A 13 13.75 -1.93 -28.06
N TYR A 14 12.84 -0.95 -28.01
CA TYR A 14 13.20 0.46 -28.02
C TYR A 14 13.63 0.88 -26.61
N GLN A 15 14.94 0.89 -26.36
CA GLN A 15 15.49 1.25 -25.06
C GLN A 15 15.44 2.76 -24.83
N ILE A 16 14.98 3.18 -23.64
CA ILE A 16 14.93 4.60 -23.26
C ILE A 16 16.33 5.24 -23.20
N THR A 17 17.36 4.46 -22.89
CA THR A 17 18.76 4.93 -22.88
C THR A 17 19.19 5.42 -24.26
N ASN A 18 18.89 4.67 -25.31
CA ASN A 18 19.21 5.04 -26.70
C ASN A 18 18.45 6.32 -27.12
N ALA A 19 17.22 6.51 -26.62
CA ALA A 19 16.47 7.73 -26.87
C ALA A 19 17.10 8.96 -26.18
N LEU A 20 17.55 8.81 -24.93
CA LEU A 20 18.23 9.87 -24.17
C LEU A 20 19.60 10.23 -24.78
N GLU A 21 20.35 9.24 -25.25
CA GLU A 21 21.60 9.43 -25.99
C GLU A 21 21.35 10.20 -27.29
N ASN A 22 20.33 9.82 -28.06
CA ASN A 22 19.95 10.53 -29.28
C ASN A 22 19.56 12.00 -29.01
N MET A 23 18.83 12.26 -27.91
CA MET A 23 18.49 13.62 -27.51
C MET A 23 19.75 14.43 -27.19
N THR A 24 20.72 13.83 -26.50
CA THR A 24 21.99 14.48 -26.13
C THR A 24 22.83 14.76 -27.37
N ALA A 25 22.92 13.81 -28.31
CA ALA A 25 23.58 14.00 -29.60
C ALA A 25 22.94 15.14 -30.43
N ASN A 26 21.64 15.34 -30.31
CA ASN A 26 20.90 16.45 -30.92
C ASN A 26 20.95 17.76 -30.10
N GLY A 27 21.94 17.90 -29.21
CA GLY A 27 22.22 19.14 -28.48
C GLY A 27 21.30 19.43 -27.30
N LYS A 28 20.45 18.48 -26.88
CA LYS A 28 19.67 18.63 -25.64
C LYS A 28 20.58 18.44 -24.44
N LYS A 29 20.43 19.29 -23.43
CA LYS A 29 21.16 19.18 -22.16
C LYS A 29 20.32 18.40 -21.16
N LEU A 30 20.79 17.22 -20.77
CA LEU A 30 20.21 16.45 -19.67
C LEU A 30 20.86 16.87 -18.36
N GLN A 31 20.07 16.98 -17.29
CA GLN A 31 20.55 17.27 -15.94
C GLN A 31 20.04 16.22 -14.98
N ALA A 32 20.88 15.78 -14.04
CA ALA A 32 20.49 14.84 -13.01
C ALA A 32 19.68 15.54 -11.92
N GLY A 33 18.52 14.99 -11.59
CA GLY A 33 17.76 15.38 -10.39
C GLY A 33 18.26 14.58 -9.19
N LYS A 34 18.37 15.22 -8.02
CA LYS A 34 18.70 14.51 -6.77
C LYS A 34 17.45 13.81 -6.23
N VAL A 35 17.54 12.50 -6.07
CA VAL A 35 16.51 11.70 -5.40
C VAL A 35 16.81 11.65 -3.92
N GLN A 36 15.81 11.96 -3.08
CA GLN A 36 15.94 11.89 -1.62
C GLN A 36 15.82 10.46 -1.11
N GLU A 37 14.90 9.70 -1.68
CA GLU A 37 14.63 8.32 -1.30
C GLU A 37 14.19 7.53 -2.53
N TRP A 38 14.76 6.33 -2.69
CA TRP A 38 14.42 5.41 -3.77
C TRP A 38 13.64 4.23 -3.18
N LEU A 39 12.37 4.13 -3.56
CA LEU A 39 11.44 3.15 -3.04
C LEU A 39 11.08 2.16 -4.13
N ASP A 40 11.10 0.87 -3.79
CA ASP A 40 10.77 -0.23 -4.70
C ASP A 40 9.51 -0.97 -4.21
N CYS A 41 8.75 -1.49 -5.15
CA CYS A 41 7.54 -2.27 -4.93
C CYS A 41 7.63 -3.68 -5.56
N GLY A 42 8.85 -4.18 -5.82
CA GLY A 42 9.07 -5.49 -6.46
C GLY A 42 8.61 -6.72 -5.65
N ASN A 43 8.33 -6.57 -4.35
CA ASN A 43 7.73 -7.63 -3.53
C ASN A 43 6.81 -7.05 -2.44
N LYS A 44 6.07 -7.93 -1.76
CA LYS A 44 5.09 -7.55 -0.73
C LYS A 44 5.71 -6.74 0.41
N ASN A 45 6.85 -7.15 0.97
CA ASN A 45 7.47 -6.43 2.09
C ASN A 45 8.02 -5.06 1.64
N ALA A 46 8.64 -5.00 0.46
CA ALA A 46 9.10 -3.74 -0.13
C ALA A 46 7.94 -2.77 -0.40
N THR A 47 6.81 -3.27 -0.89
CA THR A 47 5.61 -2.47 -1.14
C THR A 47 5.00 -1.92 0.14
N VAL A 48 4.87 -2.74 1.19
CA VAL A 48 4.36 -2.30 2.50
C VAL A 48 5.28 -1.26 3.13
N TYR A 49 6.60 -1.46 3.04
CA TYR A 49 7.57 -0.45 3.47
C TYR A 49 7.44 0.85 2.69
N THR A 50 7.33 0.78 1.36
CA THR A 50 7.09 1.95 0.51
C THR A 50 5.83 2.70 0.91
N ASN A 51 4.73 2.00 1.21
CA ASN A 51 3.51 2.60 1.74
C ASN A 51 3.75 3.35 3.06
N GLN A 52 4.44 2.72 4.02
CA GLN A 52 4.82 3.36 5.27
C GLN A 52 5.60 4.67 5.02
N ARG A 53 6.60 4.64 4.14
CA ARG A 53 7.42 5.81 3.81
C ARG A 53 6.61 6.92 3.16
N VAL A 54 5.73 6.58 2.22
CA VAL A 54 4.84 7.55 1.56
C VAL A 54 3.88 8.19 2.57
N LEU A 55 3.30 7.41 3.49
CA LEU A 55 2.42 7.91 4.56
C LEU A 55 3.14 8.91 5.48
N GLU A 56 4.41 8.67 5.79
CA GLU A 56 5.23 9.61 6.57
C GLU A 56 5.55 10.89 5.79
N ILE A 57 6.04 10.75 4.54
CA ILE A 57 6.41 11.89 3.70
C ILE A 57 5.21 12.80 3.44
N LYS A 58 4.03 12.20 3.23
CA LYS A 58 2.80 12.92 2.89
C LYS A 58 1.83 13.03 4.06
N LYS A 59 2.28 12.84 5.30
CA LYS A 59 1.41 12.85 6.50
C LYS A 59 0.45 14.04 6.57
N ARG A 60 0.92 15.23 6.20
CA ARG A 60 0.12 16.47 6.20
C ARG A 60 -0.94 16.56 5.08
N ASN A 61 -0.83 15.71 4.06
CA ASN A 61 -1.72 15.72 2.90
C ASN A 61 -2.86 14.70 3.03
N TYR A 62 -2.75 13.74 3.94
CA TYR A 62 -3.81 12.77 4.19
C TYR A 62 -4.85 13.36 5.14
N LYS A 63 -6.01 13.69 4.59
CA LYS A 63 -7.20 14.02 5.37
C LYS A 63 -8.14 12.84 5.31
N ILE A 64 -8.68 12.47 6.45
CA ILE A 64 -9.73 11.45 6.53
C ILE A 64 -10.97 12.01 5.80
N PRO A 65 -11.53 11.29 4.80
CA PRO A 65 -12.73 11.73 4.10
C PRO A 65 -13.93 11.88 5.04
N SER A 66 -14.83 12.82 4.77
CA SER A 66 -16.07 12.96 5.55
C SER A 66 -17.06 11.81 5.34
N SER A 67 -16.89 11.02 4.28
CA SER A 67 -17.73 9.87 3.94
C SER A 67 -17.42 8.62 4.78
N ILE A 68 -16.38 8.63 5.61
CA ILE A 68 -16.07 7.47 6.44
C ILE A 68 -17.18 7.25 7.49
N LYS A 69 -17.47 5.98 7.77
CA LYS A 69 -18.35 5.59 8.87
C LYS A 69 -17.51 4.96 9.97
N GLN A 70 -17.18 5.74 10.99
CA GLN A 70 -16.39 5.27 12.13
C GLN A 70 -17.29 5.08 13.35
N LYS A 71 -17.32 3.88 13.92
CA LYS A 71 -18.09 3.57 15.14
C LYS A 71 -17.29 2.69 16.09
N HIS A 72 -17.09 3.16 17.32
CA HIS A 72 -16.27 2.46 18.33
C HIS A 72 -14.89 2.06 17.80
N ALA A 73 -14.28 2.93 16.99
CA ALA A 73 -13.02 2.64 16.31
C ALA A 73 -12.03 3.78 16.51
N VAL A 74 -10.75 3.47 16.41
CA VAL A 74 -9.64 4.43 16.55
C VAL A 74 -8.76 4.34 15.31
N ILE A 75 -8.42 5.50 14.74
CA ILE A 75 -7.46 5.61 13.65
C ILE A 75 -6.20 6.26 14.21
N ILE A 76 -5.07 5.58 14.11
CA ILE A 76 -3.76 6.03 14.57
C ILE A 76 -2.97 6.53 13.37
N GLU A 77 -2.66 7.82 13.32
CA GLU A 77 -1.93 8.42 12.21
C GLU A 77 -0.44 8.01 12.16
N PRO A 78 0.18 8.00 10.96
CA PRO A 78 -0.40 8.34 9.67
C PRO A 78 -1.14 7.16 9.04
N CYS A 79 -2.31 7.43 8.46
CA CYS A 79 -3.09 6.48 7.66
C CYS A 79 -3.63 7.17 6.40
N SER A 80 -3.88 6.39 5.34
CA SER A 80 -4.62 6.83 4.16
C SER A 80 -5.93 6.07 4.10
N ILE A 81 -7.06 6.77 4.18
CA ILE A 81 -8.39 6.16 4.19
C ILE A 81 -9.16 6.66 2.97
N GLY A 82 -9.67 5.74 2.16
CA GLY A 82 -10.50 6.02 0.99
C GLY A 82 -11.92 6.42 1.36
N GLU A 83 -12.69 6.82 0.34
CA GLU A 83 -14.08 7.21 0.52
C GLU A 83 -14.99 6.01 0.87
N ASN A 84 -16.07 6.29 1.60
CA ASN A 84 -17.11 5.32 1.97
C ASN A 84 -16.59 4.10 2.75
N VAL A 85 -15.41 4.22 3.38
CA VAL A 85 -14.86 3.17 4.24
C VAL A 85 -15.67 3.10 5.53
N GLU A 86 -16.03 1.88 5.94
CA GLU A 86 -16.73 1.61 7.20
C GLU A 86 -15.77 0.94 8.18
N ILE A 87 -15.53 1.55 9.34
CA ILE A 87 -14.64 1.03 10.38
C ILE A 87 -15.43 0.92 11.69
N THR A 88 -15.65 -0.30 12.15
CA THR A 88 -16.43 -0.62 13.34
C THR A 88 -15.61 -1.44 14.32
N HIS A 89 -15.65 -1.12 15.62
CA HIS A 89 -14.99 -1.90 16.69
C HIS A 89 -13.50 -2.23 16.42
N SER A 90 -12.77 -1.30 15.79
CA SER A 90 -11.44 -1.60 15.22
C SER A 90 -10.40 -0.54 15.55
N ILE A 91 -9.14 -0.95 15.54
CA ILE A 91 -7.98 -0.06 15.63
C ILE A 91 -7.22 -0.14 14.31
N ILE A 92 -7.11 0.99 13.61
CA ILE A 92 -6.45 1.10 12.31
C ILE A 92 -5.24 2.01 12.44
N GLY A 93 -4.04 1.48 12.26
CA GLY A 93 -2.81 2.25 12.23
C GLY A 93 -1.83 1.91 13.35
N PRO A 94 -0.64 2.54 13.33
CA PRO A 94 -0.18 3.47 12.29
C PRO A 94 0.18 2.76 10.97
N HIS A 95 0.40 3.56 9.92
CA HIS A 95 0.89 3.13 8.61
C HIS A 95 -0.07 2.22 7.83
N VAL A 96 -1.38 2.46 7.95
CA VAL A 96 -2.38 1.70 7.21
C VAL A 96 -2.99 2.51 6.08
N SER A 97 -3.09 1.87 4.91
CA SER A 97 -3.84 2.38 3.77
C SER A 97 -5.07 1.51 3.55
N VAL A 98 -6.26 2.11 3.51
CA VAL A 98 -7.54 1.43 3.28
C VAL A 98 -8.21 2.03 2.04
N GLY A 99 -8.43 1.22 1.01
CA GLY A 99 -9.07 1.61 -0.24
C GLY A 99 -10.56 1.90 -0.08
N ALA A 100 -11.15 2.58 -1.06
CA ALA A 100 -12.55 3.00 -1.04
C ALA A 100 -13.53 1.81 -0.92
N ASN A 101 -14.70 2.07 -0.33
CA ASN A 101 -15.79 1.10 -0.14
C ASN A 101 -15.41 -0.18 0.65
N THR A 102 -14.30 -0.15 1.39
CA THR A 102 -13.83 -1.27 2.22
C THR A 102 -14.46 -1.20 3.61
N LYS A 103 -14.77 -2.38 4.17
CA LYS A 103 -15.31 -2.54 5.52
C LYS A 103 -14.30 -3.23 6.41
N VAL A 104 -14.08 -2.68 7.61
CA VAL A 104 -13.23 -3.26 8.63
C VAL A 104 -14.01 -3.35 9.94
N ASP A 105 -14.22 -4.55 10.45
CA ASP A 105 -14.98 -4.80 11.68
C ASP A 105 -14.20 -5.68 12.67
N ASN A 106 -14.27 -5.35 13.96
CA ASN A 106 -13.65 -6.13 15.03
C ASN A 106 -12.18 -6.51 14.75
N SER A 107 -11.36 -5.53 14.37
CA SER A 107 -10.02 -5.77 13.82
C SER A 107 -8.95 -4.83 14.37
N VAL A 108 -7.72 -5.32 14.47
CA VAL A 108 -6.52 -4.53 14.80
C VAL A 108 -5.55 -4.65 13.63
N ILE A 109 -5.28 -3.53 12.96
CA ILE A 109 -4.51 -3.52 11.71
C ILE A 109 -3.43 -2.45 11.81
N GLN A 110 -2.17 -2.83 11.56
CA GLN A 110 -1.03 -1.90 11.53
C GLN A 110 -0.11 -2.17 10.34
N ASN A 111 0.62 -1.16 9.86
CA ASN A 111 1.61 -1.27 8.78
C ASN A 111 1.14 -2.15 7.62
N SER A 112 0.00 -1.83 7.02
CA SER A 112 -0.68 -2.72 6.07
C SER A 112 -1.39 -1.95 4.97
N ILE A 113 -1.62 -2.62 3.85
CA ILE A 113 -2.38 -2.09 2.71
C ILE A 113 -3.61 -2.97 2.53
N ILE A 114 -4.79 -2.36 2.55
CA ILE A 114 -6.06 -2.99 2.20
C ILE A 114 -6.58 -2.23 0.99
N GLN A 115 -6.72 -2.90 -0.14
CA GLN A 115 -7.22 -2.27 -1.36
C GLN A 115 -8.76 -2.11 -1.30
N GLU A 116 -9.38 -1.79 -2.43
CA GLU A 116 -10.77 -1.34 -2.50
C GLU A 116 -11.78 -2.49 -2.45
N ASN A 117 -13.01 -2.17 -2.03
CA ASN A 117 -14.17 -3.07 -2.03
C ASN A 117 -13.96 -4.37 -1.24
N SER A 118 -13.13 -4.34 -0.20
CA SER A 118 -12.80 -5.52 0.61
C SER A 118 -13.56 -5.52 1.94
N ASN A 119 -13.67 -6.70 2.56
CA ASN A 119 -14.26 -6.86 3.89
C ASN A 119 -13.25 -7.58 4.78
N VAL A 120 -12.83 -6.95 5.87
CA VAL A 120 -11.90 -7.51 6.84
C VAL A 120 -12.59 -7.56 8.19
N SER A 121 -12.70 -8.76 8.75
CA SER A 121 -13.36 -8.98 10.04
C SER A 121 -12.56 -9.90 10.94
N ASN A 122 -12.62 -9.63 12.25
CA ASN A 122 -12.02 -10.47 13.30
C ASN A 122 -10.50 -10.69 13.16
N ALA A 123 -9.81 -9.79 12.45
CA ALA A 123 -8.41 -9.96 12.10
C ALA A 123 -7.48 -9.08 12.95
N CYS A 124 -6.40 -9.67 13.48
CA CYS A 124 -5.25 -8.97 14.04
C CYS A 124 -4.07 -9.15 13.06
N ILE A 125 -3.76 -8.14 12.25
CA ILE A 125 -2.77 -8.26 11.18
C ILE A 125 -1.78 -7.11 11.16
N SER A 126 -0.54 -7.43 10.80
CA SER A 126 0.52 -6.45 10.59
C SER A 126 1.35 -6.79 9.36
N ASN A 127 2.05 -5.81 8.80
CA ASN A 127 2.90 -5.98 7.61
C ASN A 127 2.14 -6.76 6.52
N SER A 128 0.91 -6.39 6.18
CA SER A 128 0.02 -7.19 5.35
C SER A 128 -0.44 -6.45 4.10
N MET A 129 -0.78 -7.21 3.05
CA MET A 129 -1.32 -6.67 1.81
C MET A 129 -2.56 -7.47 1.39
N ILE A 130 -3.72 -6.80 1.39
CA ILE A 130 -5.01 -7.37 1.03
C ILE A 130 -5.45 -6.72 -0.29
N GLY A 131 -5.76 -7.55 -1.29
CA GLY A 131 -6.16 -7.12 -2.63
C GLY A 131 -7.58 -6.54 -2.70
N ASN A 132 -8.03 -6.22 -3.91
CA ASN A 132 -9.39 -5.73 -4.16
C ASN A 132 -10.41 -6.86 -4.04
N TYR A 133 -11.63 -6.56 -3.60
CA TYR A 133 -12.75 -7.52 -3.53
C TYR A 133 -12.45 -8.75 -2.67
N VAL A 134 -11.57 -8.62 -1.68
CA VAL A 134 -11.18 -9.73 -0.80
C VAL A 134 -12.07 -9.71 0.44
N THR A 135 -12.53 -10.89 0.86
CA THR A 135 -13.14 -11.07 2.18
C THR A 135 -12.16 -11.85 3.07
N VAL A 136 -11.74 -11.22 4.15
CA VAL A 136 -10.96 -11.83 5.23
C VAL A 136 -11.87 -11.92 6.45
N ASN A 137 -12.06 -13.12 6.95
CA ASN A 137 -12.69 -13.37 8.25
C ASN A 137 -11.82 -14.40 8.97
N ARG A 138 -11.17 -13.99 10.04
CA ARG A 138 -10.41 -14.91 10.90
C ARG A 138 -11.37 -15.45 11.94
N ALA A 139 -11.66 -16.75 11.87
CA ALA A 139 -12.58 -17.38 12.81
C ALA A 139 -11.98 -17.39 14.23
N ALA A 140 -12.85 -17.31 15.24
CA ALA A 140 -12.46 -17.65 16.59
C ALA A 140 -12.12 -19.14 16.66
N GLU A 141 -11.02 -19.48 17.31
CA GLU A 141 -10.63 -20.86 17.54
C GLU A 141 -11.45 -21.45 18.71
N ASP A 142 -11.92 -22.69 18.56
CA ASP A 142 -12.53 -23.46 19.65
C ASP A 142 -11.41 -24.23 20.36
N LEU A 143 -10.86 -23.62 21.42
CA LEU A 143 -9.67 -24.10 22.11
C LEU A 143 -10.00 -24.65 23.50
N SER A 144 -9.51 -25.86 23.77
CA SER A 144 -9.40 -26.41 25.12
C SER A 144 -7.91 -26.65 25.42
N ILE A 145 -7.27 -25.64 26.01
CA ILE A 145 -5.84 -25.64 26.32
C ILE A 145 -5.67 -25.82 27.84
N GLY A 146 -4.82 -26.76 28.24
CA GLY A 146 -4.53 -27.07 29.64
C GLY A 146 -3.36 -26.27 30.23
N ASP A 147 -3.08 -26.51 31.51
CA ASP A 147 -2.01 -25.80 32.23
C ASP A 147 -0.63 -26.03 31.58
N PHE A 148 0.26 -25.01 31.68
CA PHE A 148 1.62 -25.02 31.13
C PHE A 148 1.73 -25.24 29.61
N SER A 149 0.66 -24.92 28.87
CA SER A 149 0.63 -25.02 27.41
C SER A 149 0.75 -23.65 26.74
N VAL A 150 1.29 -23.64 25.51
CA VAL A 150 1.44 -22.43 24.69
C VAL A 150 0.74 -22.70 23.35
N SER A 151 -0.09 -21.74 22.91
CA SER A 151 -0.67 -21.71 21.56
C SER A 151 -0.04 -20.56 20.80
N GLU A 152 0.66 -20.87 19.72
CA GLU A 152 1.31 -19.92 18.83
C GLU A 152 0.66 -20.00 17.44
N GLU A 153 0.72 -18.88 16.70
CA GLU A 153 0.24 -18.77 15.30
C GLU A 153 1.17 -19.45 14.28
#